data_AF-A0A0D0EAP2-F1
#
_entry.id   AF-A0A0D0EAP2-F1
#
_cell.length_a   1.000
_cell.length_b   1.000
_cell.length_c   1.000
_cell.angle_alpha   90.00
_cell.angle_beta   90.00
_cell.angle_gamma   90.00
#
_symmetry.space_group_name_H-M   'P 1'
#
loop_
_entity.id
_entity.type
_entity.pdbx_description
1 polymer ?
#
loop_
_entity_poly.entity_id
_entity_poly.type
_entity_poly.pdbx_seq_one_letter_code
_entity_poly.pdbx_strand_id
1 'polypeptide(L)'
;MSDKPTEIKVGTPTKFDGNPNDASRWLYSLIAYISLNDRIYSSPEKKIILTLSFMNKGTAATWEEAAYEKAADNENFGSWEQFQLDFKRTTPKKKKISQKEILNVLKTCFDNEEEEEKDGETDEEIPISKMSFSHSSF
;
A
#
# COMPACT_ATOMS: atom_id res chain seq x y z
N MET A 1 41.85 -15.54 24.87
CA MET A 1 41.41 -15.23 23.49
C MET A 1 40.35 -14.15 23.56
N SER A 2 40.32 -13.20 22.63
CA SER A 2 39.16 -12.31 22.47
C SER A 2 38.32 -12.89 21.32
N ASP A 3 37.21 -13.53 21.66
CA ASP A 3 36.35 -14.15 20.65
C ASP A 3 35.66 -13.06 19.83
N LYS A 4 35.95 -13.05 18.52
CA LYS A 4 35.30 -12.13 17.59
C LYS A 4 33.81 -12.47 17.52
N PRO A 5 32.89 -11.49 17.61
CA PRO A 5 31.46 -11.75 17.46
C PRO A 5 31.14 -12.42 16.12
N THR A 6 30.42 -13.53 16.17
CA THR A 6 30.00 -14.32 15.00
C THR A 6 28.53 -14.04 14.68
N GLU A 7 28.22 -13.87 13.39
CA GLU A 7 26.90 -13.46 12.92
C GLU A 7 25.89 -14.62 12.95
N ILE A 8 24.77 -14.43 13.64
CA ILE A 8 23.66 -15.36 13.74
C ILE A 8 22.75 -15.15 12.54
N LYS A 9 22.77 -16.10 11.60
CA LYS A 9 22.00 -16.07 10.34
C LYS A 9 20.51 -16.44 10.47
N VAL A 10 20.02 -16.68 11.68
CA VAL A 10 18.60 -17.01 11.94
C VAL A 10 17.73 -15.82 11.59
N GLY A 11 16.68 -16.04 10.79
CA GLY A 11 15.76 -14.98 10.38
C GLY A 11 16.38 -13.92 9.48
N THR A 12 17.45 -14.24 8.75
CA THR A 12 18.07 -13.34 7.74
C THR A 12 16.99 -12.73 6.85
N PRO A 13 16.88 -11.38 6.76
CA PRO A 13 15.88 -10.71 5.94
C PRO A 13 15.99 -11.09 4.46
N THR A 14 14.86 -11.10 3.76
CA THR A 14 14.85 -11.17 2.30
C THR A 14 15.30 -9.84 1.71
N LYS A 15 15.73 -9.85 0.43
CA LYS A 15 15.85 -8.61 -0.33
C LYS A 15 14.51 -7.90 -0.44
N PHE A 16 14.52 -6.58 -0.41
CA PHE A 16 13.36 -5.72 -0.63
C PHE A 16 13.46 -5.08 -2.01
N ASP A 17 12.34 -5.03 -2.72
CA ASP A 17 12.25 -4.50 -4.08
C ASP A 17 11.50 -3.16 -4.18
N GLY A 18 11.08 -2.62 -3.03
CA GLY A 18 10.32 -1.38 -2.94
C GLY A 18 8.82 -1.59 -2.77
N ASN A 19 8.30 -2.82 -2.76
CA ASN A 19 6.86 -3.08 -2.60
C ASN A 19 6.30 -2.45 -1.30
N PRO A 20 5.45 -1.41 -1.38
CA PRO A 20 4.95 -0.74 -0.19
C PRO A 20 4.06 -1.64 0.67
N ASN A 21 3.58 -2.76 0.11
CA ASN A 21 2.77 -3.71 0.86
C ASN A 21 3.55 -4.50 1.90
N ASP A 22 4.85 -4.73 1.66
CA ASP A 22 5.74 -5.54 2.48
C ASP A 22 6.71 -4.70 3.33
N ALA A 23 6.91 -3.43 2.96
CA ALA A 23 7.87 -2.50 3.57
C ALA A 23 7.92 -2.54 5.12
N SER A 24 6.76 -2.47 5.79
CA SER A 24 6.70 -2.53 7.26
C SER A 24 7.15 -3.89 7.82
N ARG A 25 6.71 -5.00 7.21
CA ARG A 25 7.08 -6.36 7.63
C ARG A 25 8.58 -6.59 7.46
N TRP A 26 9.10 -6.15 6.32
CA TRP A 26 10.53 -6.23 6.00
C TRP A 26 11.38 -5.41 6.98
N LEU A 27 11.01 -4.15 7.24
CA LEU A 27 11.73 -3.30 8.20
C LEU A 27 11.77 -3.93 9.60
N TYR A 28 10.66 -4.51 10.08
CA TYR A 28 10.67 -5.18 11.39
C TYR A 28 11.51 -6.47 11.40
N SER A 29 11.60 -7.21 10.29
CA SER A 29 12.53 -8.35 10.20
C SER A 29 13.99 -7.92 10.27
N LEU A 30 14.35 -6.80 9.64
CA LEU A 30 15.68 -6.19 9.75
C LEU A 30 16.00 -5.72 11.17
N ILE A 31 15.06 -5.04 11.84
CA ILE A 31 15.25 -4.59 13.22
C ILE A 31 15.51 -5.80 14.13
N ALA A 32 14.73 -6.88 14.00
CA ALA A 32 14.94 -8.11 14.76
C ALA A 32 16.31 -8.74 14.47
N TYR A 33 16.73 -8.79 13.20
CA TYR A 33 18.02 -9.33 12.78
C TYR A 33 19.21 -8.52 13.32
N ILE A 34 19.10 -7.19 13.30
CA ILE A 34 20.08 -6.26 13.88
C ILE A 34 20.15 -6.42 15.39
N SER A 35 19.02 -6.54 16.08
CA SER A 35 18.97 -6.78 17.53
C SER A 35 19.57 -8.13 17.94
N LEU A 36 19.41 -9.16 17.11
CA LEU A 36 20.05 -10.48 17.33
C LEU A 36 21.58 -10.43 17.12
N ASN A 37 22.07 -9.45 16.36
CA ASN A 37 23.47 -9.29 15.96
C ASN A 37 24.07 -7.95 16.45
N ASP A 38 23.62 -7.46 17.60
CA ASP A 38 23.92 -6.11 18.12
C ASP A 38 25.43 -5.85 18.31
N ARG A 39 26.18 -6.86 18.75
CA ARG A 39 27.65 -6.83 18.91
C ARG A 39 28.40 -6.63 17.59
N ILE A 40 27.78 -6.97 16.46
CA ILE A 40 28.35 -6.84 15.12
C ILE A 40 27.93 -5.49 14.54
N TYR A 41 26.62 -5.24 14.47
CA TYR A 41 26.00 -4.03 13.95
C TYR A 41 25.84 -2.96 15.04
N SER A 42 26.92 -2.70 15.76
CA SER A 42 26.93 -1.86 16.97
C SER A 42 26.83 -0.36 16.70
N SER A 43 27.22 0.12 15.51
CA SER A 43 27.12 1.54 15.12
C SER A 43 25.91 1.80 14.19
N PRO A 44 25.38 3.04 14.16
CA PRO A 44 24.32 3.43 13.22
C PRO A 44 24.68 3.14 11.75
N GLU A 45 25.88 3.55 11.34
CA GLU A 45 26.46 3.27 10.02
C GLU A 45 26.35 1.80 9.62
N LYS A 46 26.80 0.87 10.48
CA LYS A 46 26.73 -0.58 10.17
C LYS A 46 25.30 -1.08 10.00
N LYS A 47 24.34 -0.55 10.76
CA LYS A 47 22.91 -0.89 10.64
C LYS A 47 22.32 -0.37 9.32
N ILE A 48 22.74 0.84 8.92
CA ILE A 48 22.33 1.47 7.66
C ILE A 48 22.91 0.71 6.47
N ILE A 49 24.23 0.50 6.42
CA ILE A 49 24.91 -0.27 5.35
C ILE A 49 24.33 -1.69 5.23
N LEU A 50 24.10 -2.39 6.35
CA LEU A 50 23.45 -3.69 6.33
C LEU A 50 22.07 -3.61 5.68
N THR A 51 21.25 -2.63 6.08
CA THR A 51 19.89 -2.45 5.54
C THR A 51 19.91 -2.17 4.03
N LEU A 52 20.80 -1.28 3.59
CA LEU A 52 21.01 -0.93 2.19
C LEU A 52 21.43 -2.16 1.36
N SER A 53 22.27 -3.06 1.90
CA SER A 53 22.68 -4.29 1.21
C SER A 53 21.52 -5.25 0.85
N PHE A 54 20.37 -5.12 1.52
CA PHE A 54 19.14 -5.85 1.20
C PHE A 54 18.20 -5.10 0.23
N MET A 55 18.51 -3.87 -0.19
CA MET A 55 17.67 -3.02 -1.04
C MET A 55 18.02 -3.01 -2.53
N ASN A 56 19.03 -3.79 -2.94
CA ASN A 56 19.55 -3.88 -4.32
C ASN A 56 18.63 -4.59 -5.36
N LYS A 57 17.32 -4.31 -5.33
CA LYS A 57 16.33 -4.79 -6.31
C LYS A 57 15.23 -3.73 -6.53
N GLY A 58 14.66 -3.69 -7.73
CA GLY A 58 13.44 -2.92 -8.01
C GLY A 58 13.60 -1.43 -7.73
N THR A 59 12.54 -0.78 -7.22
CA THR A 59 12.58 0.65 -6.88
C THR A 59 13.32 0.94 -5.56
N ALA A 60 13.60 -0.10 -4.76
CA ALA A 60 14.46 0.04 -3.58
C ALA A 60 15.93 0.31 -3.93
N ALA A 61 16.42 -0.16 -5.09
CA ALA A 61 17.80 0.08 -5.53
C ALA A 61 18.09 1.56 -5.81
N THR A 62 17.15 2.28 -6.44
CA THR A 62 17.27 3.73 -6.64
C THR A 62 17.27 4.51 -5.31
N TRP A 63 16.54 4.02 -4.30
CA TRP A 63 16.56 4.61 -2.97
C TRP A 63 17.86 4.29 -2.21
N GLU A 64 18.42 3.09 -2.42
CA GLU A 64 19.73 2.68 -1.91
C GLU A 64 20.86 3.57 -2.46
N GLU A 65 20.90 3.75 -3.78
CA GLU A 65 21.86 4.60 -4.48
C GLU A 65 21.82 6.04 -3.94
N ALA A 66 20.65 6.66 -3.92
CA ALA A 66 20.47 8.01 -3.36
C ALA A 66 20.81 8.13 -1.87
N ALA A 67 20.69 7.04 -1.09
CA ALA A 67 21.12 7.02 0.31
C ALA A 67 22.64 6.96 0.46
N TYR A 68 23.35 6.25 -0.43
CA TYR A 68 24.82 6.25 -0.48
C TYR A 68 25.38 7.57 -1.01
N GLU A 69 24.80 8.17 -2.06
CA GLU A 69 25.17 9.51 -2.56
C GLU A 69 25.06 10.54 -1.43
N LYS A 70 23.90 10.60 -0.77
CA LYS A 70 23.68 11.48 0.39
C LYS A 70 24.68 11.20 1.52
N ALA A 71 25.05 9.95 1.77
CA ALA A 71 26.04 9.63 2.81
C ALA A 71 27.46 10.09 2.43
N ALA A 72 27.82 10.01 1.15
CA ALA A 72 29.10 10.51 0.63
C ALA A 72 29.18 12.04 0.72
N ASP A 73 28.13 12.76 0.26
CA ASP A 73 28.06 14.23 0.31
C ASP A 73 28.15 14.81 1.73
N ASN A 74 27.63 14.06 2.73
CA ASN A 74 27.65 14.47 4.14
C ASN A 74 28.83 13.86 4.94
N GLU A 75 29.70 13.08 4.29
CA GLU A 75 30.73 12.23 4.92
C GLU A 75 30.20 11.35 6.08
N ASN A 76 28.90 11.03 6.07
CA ASN A 76 28.19 10.42 7.20
C ASN A 76 26.81 9.84 6.79
N PHE A 77 26.52 8.61 7.21
CA PHE A 77 25.21 7.97 7.04
C PHE A 77 24.09 8.51 7.96
N GLY A 78 24.45 9.26 9.01
CA GLY A 78 23.52 9.80 10.00
C GLY A 78 23.10 8.79 11.08
N SER A 79 21.97 9.04 11.74
CA SER A 79 21.44 8.16 12.80
C SER A 79 20.51 7.08 12.25
N TRP A 80 20.46 5.95 12.95
CA TRP A 80 19.59 4.82 12.60
C TRP A 80 18.11 5.20 12.71
N GLU A 81 17.78 6.04 13.69
CA GLU A 81 16.45 6.56 13.94
C GLU A 81 15.99 7.47 12.79
N GLN A 82 16.88 8.34 12.28
CA GLN A 82 16.57 9.19 11.12
C GLN A 82 16.39 8.36 9.85
N PHE A 83 17.24 7.35 9.63
CA PHE A 83 17.10 6.40 8.52
C PHE A 83 15.74 5.69 8.56
N GLN A 84 15.31 5.20 9.73
CA GLN A 84 14.00 4.56 9.89
C GLN A 84 12.83 5.52 9.64
N LEU A 85 12.95 6.79 10.01
CA LEU A 85 11.95 7.83 9.73
C LEU A 85 11.90 8.15 8.22
N ASP A 86 13.05 8.31 7.58
CA ASP A 86 13.17 8.57 6.15
C ASP A 86 12.56 7.43 5.34
N PHE A 87 12.90 6.17 5.65
CA PHE A 87 12.31 4.99 5.02
C PHE A 87 10.77 4.96 5.17
N LYS A 88 10.24 5.13 6.39
CA LYS A 88 8.78 5.15 6.64
C LYS A 88 8.06 6.31 5.94
N ARG A 89 8.77 7.40 5.63
CA ARG A 89 8.25 8.56 4.91
C ARG A 89 8.25 8.35 3.41
N THR A 90 9.30 7.73 2.84
CA THR A 90 9.40 7.49 1.40
C THR A 90 8.60 6.27 0.93
N THR A 91 8.42 5.25 1.77
CA THR A 91 7.56 4.10 1.43
C THR A 91 6.10 4.54 1.29
N PRO A 92 5.45 4.33 0.12
CA PRO A 92 4.05 4.68 -0.06
C PRO A 92 3.14 4.02 0.98
N LYS A 93 2.32 4.81 1.67
CA LYS A 93 1.33 4.24 2.60
C LYS A 93 0.31 3.44 1.81
N LYS A 94 -0.06 2.25 2.31
CA LYS A 94 -1.22 1.48 1.82
C LYS A 94 -2.44 2.41 1.80
N LYS A 95 -2.92 2.80 0.61
CA LYS A 95 -4.22 3.47 0.47
C LYS A 95 -5.28 2.47 0.91
N LYS A 96 -5.89 2.71 2.07
CA LYS A 96 -7.12 2.03 2.46
C LYS A 96 -8.24 2.64 1.63
N ILE A 97 -8.56 2.02 0.50
CA ILE A 97 -9.78 2.35 -0.23
C ILE A 97 -10.94 2.02 0.71
N SER A 98 -11.74 3.02 1.06
CA SER A 98 -12.89 2.84 1.92
C SER A 98 -13.97 2.02 1.21
N GLN A 99 -14.79 1.29 1.97
CA GLN A 99 -15.96 0.61 1.40
C GLN A 99 -16.90 1.59 0.69
N LYS A 100 -16.93 2.87 1.11
CA LYS A 100 -17.69 3.94 0.47
C LYS A 100 -17.14 4.30 -0.93
N GLU A 101 -15.82 4.37 -1.10
CA GLU A 101 -15.21 4.59 -2.41
C GLU A 101 -15.45 3.40 -3.35
N ILE A 102 -15.33 2.17 -2.84
CA ILE A 102 -15.66 0.95 -3.61
C ILE A 102 -17.14 0.97 -4.04
N LEU A 103 -18.05 1.27 -3.11
CA LEU A 103 -19.50 1.32 -3.39
C LEU A 103 -19.85 2.42 -4.40
N ASN A 104 -19.19 3.58 -4.35
CA ASN A 104 -19.39 4.65 -5.32
C ASN A 104 -18.93 4.25 -6.73
N VAL A 105 -17.76 3.61 -6.87
CA VAL A 105 -17.27 3.12 -8.17
C VAL A 105 -18.20 2.05 -8.74
N LEU A 106 -18.66 1.12 -7.89
CA LEU A 106 -19.60 0.08 -8.33
C LEU A 106 -20.91 0.69 -8.86
N LYS A 107 -21.51 1.66 -8.15
CA LYS A 107 -22.72 2.36 -8.62
C LYS A 107 -22.52 2.99 -10.00
N THR A 108 -21.46 3.78 -10.18
CA THR A 108 -21.15 4.40 -11.49
C THR A 108 -20.88 3.40 -12.63
N CYS A 109 -20.66 2.12 -12.33
CA CYS A 109 -20.55 1.06 -13.34
C CYS A 109 -21.88 0.35 -13.65
N PHE A 110 -22.92 0.53 -12.82
CA PHE A 110 -24.24 -0.10 -12.98
C PHE A 110 -25.37 0.92 -13.27
N ASP A 111 -25.19 2.21 -13.00
CA ASP A 111 -26.17 3.27 -13.25
C ASP A 111 -26.31 3.67 -14.76
N ASN A 112 -26.09 2.73 -15.69
CA ASN A 112 -26.06 2.95 -17.16
C ASN A 112 -27.15 2.17 -17.94
N GLU A 113 -28.15 1.60 -17.26
CA GLU A 113 -29.32 1.00 -17.88
C GLU A 113 -30.60 1.53 -17.23
N GLU A 114 -31.11 2.66 -17.72
CA GLU A 114 -32.54 3.00 -17.88
C GLU A 114 -32.68 4.44 -18.41
N GLU A 115 -33.69 4.66 -19.27
CA GLU A 115 -34.11 5.88 -19.99
C GLU A 115 -33.72 5.99 -21.48
N GLU A 116 -34.23 5.06 -22.28
CA GLU A 116 -34.76 5.39 -23.62
C GLU A 116 -36.29 5.21 -23.66
N GLU A 117 -36.92 5.88 -24.63
CA GLU A 117 -38.33 5.75 -25.06
C GLU A 117 -39.40 6.53 -24.27
N LYS A 118 -39.73 7.74 -24.75
CA LYS A 118 -41.11 8.11 -25.16
C LYS A 118 -41.17 9.41 -25.97
N ASP A 119 -40.88 9.21 -27.25
CA ASP A 119 -41.64 9.73 -28.38
C ASP A 119 -43.13 10.01 -28.08
N GLY A 120 -43.68 11.05 -28.72
CA GLY A 120 -45.01 11.56 -28.46
C GLY A 120 -45.96 11.45 -29.65
N GLU A 121 -47.25 11.43 -29.35
CA GLU A 121 -48.37 11.66 -30.27
C GLU A 121 -49.50 12.32 -29.46
N THR A 122 -50.25 13.25 -30.06
CA THR A 122 -51.28 14.06 -29.38
C THR A 122 -52.69 13.51 -29.53
N ASP A 123 -53.49 13.64 -28.47
CA ASP A 123 -54.96 13.78 -28.41
C ASP A 123 -55.84 13.20 -29.54
N GLU A 124 -56.61 12.14 -29.25
CA GLU A 124 -58.03 12.04 -29.67
C GLU A 124 -58.89 11.40 -28.55
N GLU A 125 -60.18 11.76 -28.51
CA GLU A 125 -61.09 11.56 -27.37
C GLU A 125 -61.74 10.16 -27.28
N ILE A 126 -62.04 9.70 -26.04
CA ILE A 126 -62.90 8.53 -25.75
C ILE A 126 -64.37 8.99 -25.68
N PRO A 127 -65.38 8.25 -26.22
CA PRO A 127 -66.15 7.30 -25.38
C PRO A 127 -66.80 6.15 -26.23
N ILE A 128 -67.69 5.23 -25.79
CA ILE A 128 -68.36 4.90 -24.51
C ILE A 128 -68.46 3.35 -24.42
N SER A 129 -68.25 2.70 -23.25
CA SER A 129 -69.13 1.60 -22.81
C SER A 129 -69.02 1.30 -21.31
N LYS A 130 -70.17 1.33 -20.61
CA LYS A 130 -70.27 0.97 -19.19
C LYS A 130 -70.60 -0.52 -19.05
N MET A 131 -69.60 -1.36 -18.79
CA MET A 131 -69.83 -2.71 -18.24
C MET A 131 -69.49 -2.69 -16.74
N SER A 132 -70.54 -2.78 -15.92
CA SER A 132 -70.41 -2.86 -14.45
C SER A 132 -69.89 -4.22 -14.03
N PHE A 133 -68.88 -4.24 -13.16
CA PHE A 133 -68.63 -5.37 -12.26
C PHE A 133 -68.44 -4.86 -10.83
N SER A 134 -69.50 -5.02 -10.03
CA SER A 134 -69.48 -4.77 -8.59
C SER A 134 -68.60 -5.80 -7.88
N HIS A 135 -67.67 -5.32 -7.07
CA HIS A 135 -66.87 -6.15 -6.18
C HIS A 135 -67.64 -6.46 -4.88
N SER A 136 -67.67 -7.73 -4.44
CA SER A 136 -67.41 -8.14 -3.04
C SER A 136 -67.81 -9.60 -2.78
N SER A 137 -66.96 -10.25 -1.97
CA SER A 137 -67.16 -11.35 -1.00
C SER A 137 -68.59 -11.54 -0.48
N PHE A 138 -69.02 -12.74 -0.04
CA PHE A 138 -68.27 -13.84 0.62
C PHE A 138 -68.74 -15.22 0.14
#